data_AF-A0A2N1SYU6-F1
#
_entry.id   AF-A0A2N1SYU6-F1
#
_cell.length_a   1.000
_cell.length_b   1.000
_cell.length_c   1.000
_cell.angle_alpha   90.00
_cell.angle_beta   90.00
_cell.angle_gamma   90.00
#
_symmetry.space_group_name_H-M   'P 1'
#
loop_
_entity.id
_entity.type
_entity.pdbx_description
1 polymer ?
#
loop_
_entity_poly.entity_id
_entity_poly.type
_entity_poly.pdbx_seq_one_letter_code
_entity_poly.pdbx_strand_id
1 'polypeptide(L)'
;MKDLLLKKIRLSYYFIILFIIFMVVVVFLPHIKFESGALMLFSVNSFLYGFYISPILGAQKSRVEELHKIIRSEANSIFAMVLSLKKLPKNLRNEIQGMFMDYLKISVAQKKPGEGEIKYEAMITFCLDYKGDYQAEIVKLLDKLVANQQNRTNFAMQMGNKVYNNEWIIIFMLFGITLSFVILLDAGGGFVFKFLAAVLCTGLSMLLVILAKMSTLTHKKAKQIWDPFKKLISSSFYRID
;
A
#
# COMPACT_ATOMS: atom_id res chain seq x y z
N MET A 1 -14.18 12.90 -5.92
CA MET A 1 -14.87 11.60 -6.16
C MET A 1 -13.93 10.38 -6.13
N LYS A 2 -12.78 10.39 -6.84
CA LYS A 2 -11.80 9.27 -6.86
C LYS A 2 -11.34 8.82 -5.47
N ASP A 3 -11.05 9.76 -4.57
CA ASP A 3 -10.61 9.45 -3.20
C ASP A 3 -11.70 8.83 -2.31
N LEU A 4 -12.96 9.17 -2.53
CA LEU A 4 -14.07 8.80 -1.65
C LEU A 4 -14.47 7.34 -1.86
N LEU A 5 -14.53 6.92 -3.13
CA LEU A 5 -14.77 5.53 -3.53
C LEU A 5 -13.65 4.63 -2.98
N LEU A 6 -12.38 4.90 -3.34
CA LEU A 6 -11.25 4.04 -3.02
C LEU A 6 -10.93 3.97 -1.51
N LYS A 7 -11.08 5.07 -0.75
CA LYS A 7 -10.64 5.12 0.67
C LYS A 7 -11.68 4.69 1.70
N LYS A 8 -13.00 4.85 1.45
CA LYS A 8 -14.05 4.64 2.46
C LYS A 8 -14.90 3.37 2.25
N ILE A 9 -15.11 2.94 1.01
CA ILE A 9 -16.05 1.84 0.74
C ILE A 9 -15.38 0.48 1.00
N ARG A 10 -16.00 -0.36 1.84
CA ARG A 10 -15.52 -1.73 2.10
C ARG A 10 -15.59 -2.57 0.82
N LEU A 11 -14.67 -3.51 0.64
CA LEU A 11 -14.65 -4.42 -0.52
C LEU A 11 -15.97 -5.20 -0.67
N SER A 12 -16.68 -5.49 0.43
CA SER A 12 -17.99 -6.14 0.40
C SER A 12 -19.06 -5.34 -0.34
N TYR A 13 -19.07 -4.01 -0.21
CA TYR A 13 -20.03 -3.16 -0.92
C TYR A 13 -19.71 -3.10 -2.42
N TYR A 14 -18.43 -3.07 -2.78
CA TYR A 14 -18.01 -3.15 -4.18
C TYR A 14 -18.50 -4.45 -4.82
N PHE A 15 -18.37 -5.58 -4.12
CA PHE A 15 -18.86 -6.85 -4.60
C PHE A 15 -20.37 -6.81 -4.89
N ILE A 16 -21.19 -6.35 -3.93
CA ILE A 16 -22.65 -6.30 -4.10
C ILE A 16 -23.05 -5.35 -5.24
N ILE A 17 -22.46 -4.15 -5.31
CA ILE A 17 -22.78 -3.16 -6.35
C ILE A 17 -22.39 -3.69 -7.73
N LEU A 18 -21.17 -4.21 -7.88
CA LEU A 18 -20.71 -4.78 -9.15
C LEU A 18 -21.56 -5.98 -9.55
N PHE A 19 -21.91 -6.84 -8.60
CA PHE A 19 -22.78 -7.98 -8.86
C PHE A 19 -24.15 -7.57 -9.39
N ILE A 20 -24.82 -6.60 -8.76
CA ILE A 20 -26.10 -6.09 -9.24
C ILE A 20 -25.96 -5.49 -10.64
N ILE A 21 -24.94 -4.69 -10.88
CA ILE A 21 -24.67 -4.09 -12.20
C ILE A 21 -24.48 -5.18 -13.25
N PHE A 22 -23.62 -6.17 -12.99
CA PHE A 22 -23.36 -7.24 -13.95
C PHE A 22 -24.56 -8.17 -14.14
N MET A 23 -25.38 -8.41 -13.12
CA MET A 23 -26.64 -9.13 -13.28
C MET A 23 -27.59 -8.41 -14.23
N VAL A 24 -27.75 -7.08 -14.08
CA VAL A 24 -28.57 -6.28 -15.00
C VAL A 24 -27.99 -6.35 -16.42
N VAL A 25 -26.70 -6.08 -16.56
CA VAL A 25 -26.00 -6.09 -17.86
C VAL A 25 -26.15 -7.44 -18.57
N VAL A 26 -25.87 -8.56 -17.89
CA VAL A 26 -25.99 -9.90 -18.47
C VAL A 26 -27.45 -10.28 -18.74
N VAL A 27 -28.44 -9.75 -18.02
CA VAL A 27 -29.84 -10.06 -18.32
C VAL A 27 -30.32 -9.35 -19.58
N PHE A 28 -29.92 -8.09 -19.79
CA PHE A 28 -30.43 -7.25 -20.87
C PHE A 28 -29.58 -7.27 -22.15
N LEU A 29 -28.29 -7.62 -22.09
CA LEU A 29 -27.47 -7.67 -23.29
C LEU A 29 -27.81 -8.90 -24.16
N PRO A 30 -27.84 -8.72 -25.50
CA PRO A 30 -27.93 -9.85 -26.42
C PRO A 30 -26.67 -10.70 -26.32
N HIS A 31 -26.86 -12.02 -26.27
CA HIS A 31 -25.76 -12.98 -26.21
C HIS A 31 -25.47 -13.52 -27.61
N ILE A 32 -24.21 -13.80 -27.86
CA ILE A 32 -23.71 -14.23 -29.17
C ILE A 32 -23.02 -15.59 -28.97
N LYS A 33 -23.30 -16.53 -29.87
CA LYS A 33 -22.55 -17.78 -29.96
C LYS A 33 -21.22 -17.48 -30.62
N PHE A 34 -20.14 -17.61 -29.87
CA PHE A 34 -18.80 -17.43 -30.41
C PHE A 34 -18.36 -18.63 -31.23
N GLU A 35 -17.77 -18.35 -32.40
CA GLU A 35 -17.09 -19.35 -33.21
C GLU A 35 -15.81 -19.86 -32.51
N SER A 36 -15.30 -21.02 -32.95
CA SER A 36 -14.11 -21.64 -32.38
C SER A 36 -12.90 -20.70 -32.30
N GLY A 37 -12.69 -19.85 -33.32
CA GLY A 37 -11.61 -18.86 -33.32
C GLY A 37 -11.76 -17.80 -32.22
N ALA A 38 -12.98 -17.31 -31.98
CA ALA A 38 -13.25 -16.33 -30.93
C ALA A 38 -13.08 -16.93 -29.52
N LEU A 39 -13.49 -18.20 -29.34
CA LEU A 39 -13.25 -18.93 -28.09
C LEU A 39 -11.75 -19.17 -27.83
N MET A 40 -10.96 -19.43 -28.86
CA MET A 40 -9.50 -19.54 -28.75
C MET A 40 -8.88 -18.21 -28.31
N LEU A 41 -9.27 -17.09 -28.93
CA LEU A 41 -8.82 -15.76 -28.52
C LEU A 41 -9.20 -15.42 -27.08
N PHE A 42 -10.42 -15.79 -26.65
CA PHE A 42 -10.83 -15.64 -25.26
C PHE A 42 -9.94 -16.43 -24.29
N SER A 43 -9.63 -17.68 -24.62
CA SER A 43 -8.76 -18.53 -23.80
C SER A 43 -7.35 -17.95 -23.67
N VAL A 44 -6.74 -17.56 -24.80
CA VAL A 44 -5.41 -16.92 -24.82
C VAL A 44 -5.42 -15.61 -24.03
N ASN A 45 -6.43 -14.76 -24.24
CA ASN A 45 -6.54 -13.48 -23.53
C ASN A 45 -6.73 -13.68 -22.02
N SER A 46 -7.56 -14.64 -21.60
CA SER A 46 -7.80 -14.96 -20.19
C SER A 46 -6.53 -15.50 -19.52
N PHE A 47 -5.78 -16.33 -20.23
CA PHE A 47 -4.47 -16.80 -19.78
C PHE A 47 -3.48 -15.64 -19.62
N LEU A 48 -3.35 -14.78 -20.63
CA LEU A 48 -2.49 -13.59 -20.57
C LEU A 48 -2.91 -12.65 -19.44
N TYR A 49 -4.21 -12.42 -19.25
CA TYR A 49 -4.72 -11.62 -18.13
C TYR A 49 -4.26 -12.20 -16.79
N GLY A 50 -4.44 -13.51 -16.57
CA GLY A 50 -3.98 -14.20 -15.38
C GLY A 50 -2.46 -14.10 -15.18
N PHE A 51 -1.70 -14.31 -16.26
CA PHE A 51 -0.24 -14.23 -16.28
C PHE A 51 0.28 -12.84 -15.93
N TYR A 52 -0.37 -11.77 -16.41
CA TYR A 52 0.03 -10.39 -16.10
C TYR A 52 -0.43 -9.93 -14.72
N ILE A 53 -1.67 -10.23 -14.33
CA ILE A 53 -2.23 -9.70 -13.09
C ILE A 53 -1.62 -10.35 -11.84
N SER A 54 -1.27 -11.64 -11.92
CA SER A 54 -0.78 -12.40 -10.77
C SER A 54 0.56 -11.88 -10.22
N PRO A 55 1.62 -11.69 -11.03
CA PRO A 55 2.89 -11.12 -10.56
C PRO A 55 2.73 -9.69 -10.02
N ILE A 56 1.89 -8.86 -10.65
CA ILE A 56 1.68 -7.47 -10.23
C ILE A 56 0.96 -7.43 -8.88
N LEU A 57 -0.10 -8.24 -8.70
CA LEU A 57 -0.77 -8.40 -7.40
C LEU A 57 0.21 -8.91 -6.33
N GLY A 58 1.03 -9.91 -6.67
CA GLY A 58 2.05 -10.46 -5.78
C GLY A 58 3.08 -9.42 -5.35
N ALA A 59 3.62 -8.64 -6.29
CA ALA A 59 4.56 -7.56 -6.03
C ALA A 59 3.95 -6.47 -5.13
N GLN A 60 2.70 -6.05 -5.40
CA GLN A 60 2.03 -5.06 -4.56
C GLN A 60 1.70 -5.57 -3.16
N LYS A 61 1.39 -6.87 -3.00
CA LYS A 61 1.23 -7.49 -1.69
C LYS A 61 2.55 -7.53 -0.93
N SER A 62 3.62 -8.00 -1.56
CA SER A 62 4.97 -8.06 -0.98
C SER A 62 5.47 -6.67 -0.57
N ARG A 63 5.25 -5.66 -1.41
CA ARG A 63 5.54 -4.25 -1.11
C ARG A 63 4.86 -3.78 0.18
N VAL A 64 3.58 -4.09 0.38
CA VAL A 64 2.85 -3.69 1.61
C VAL A 64 3.43 -4.40 2.84
N GLU A 65 3.79 -5.67 2.72
CA GLU A 65 4.41 -6.45 3.80
C GLU A 65 5.81 -5.91 4.14
N GLU A 66 6.62 -5.57 3.14
CA GLU A 66 7.94 -4.97 3.32
C GLU A 66 7.84 -3.57 3.94
N LEU A 67 6.89 -2.73 3.50
CA LEU A 67 6.62 -1.44 4.14
C LEU A 67 6.26 -1.60 5.62
N HIS A 68 5.47 -2.61 5.96
CA HIS A 68 5.12 -2.90 7.36
C HIS A 68 6.37 -3.29 8.16
N LYS A 69 7.24 -4.13 7.59
CA LYS A 69 8.50 -4.56 8.21
C LYS A 69 9.45 -3.37 8.41
N ILE A 70 9.61 -2.52 7.40
CA ILE A 70 10.48 -1.33 7.45
C ILE A 70 9.99 -0.36 8.54
N ILE A 71 8.70 0.00 8.54
CA ILE A 71 8.17 0.93 9.56
C ILE A 71 8.29 0.36 10.97
N ARG A 72 8.07 -0.94 11.15
CA ARG A 72 8.28 -1.59 12.45
C ARG A 72 9.76 -1.57 12.86
N SER A 73 10.68 -1.89 11.94
CA SER A 73 12.12 -1.83 12.19
C SER A 73 12.55 -0.41 12.56
N GLU A 74 12.05 0.59 11.85
CA GLU A 74 12.34 1.98 12.12
C GLU A 74 11.77 2.45 13.46
N ALA A 75 10.54 2.05 13.80
CA ALA A 75 9.96 2.32 15.11
C ALA A 75 10.85 1.77 16.22
N ASN A 76 11.29 0.51 16.09
CA ASN A 76 12.20 -0.14 17.04
C ASN A 76 13.54 0.61 17.18
N SER A 77 14.13 1.02 16.05
CA SER A 77 15.35 1.83 16.05
C SER A 77 15.15 3.15 16.81
N ILE A 78 14.06 3.87 16.53
CA ILE A 78 13.74 5.14 17.18
C ILE A 78 13.54 4.98 18.68
N PHE A 79 12.83 3.94 19.11
CA PHE A 79 12.67 3.63 20.53
C PHE A 79 14.01 3.33 21.19
N ALA A 80 14.85 2.50 20.58
CA ALA A 80 16.19 2.19 21.10
C ALA A 80 17.08 3.43 21.17
N MET A 81 16.98 4.34 20.20
CA MET A 81 17.67 5.63 20.20
C MET A 81 17.18 6.51 21.36
N VAL A 82 15.87 6.69 21.52
CA VAL A 82 15.28 7.47 22.60
C VAL A 82 15.62 6.89 23.98
N LEU A 83 15.64 5.56 24.13
CA LEU A 83 16.05 4.91 25.38
C LEU A 83 17.52 5.19 25.73
N SER A 84 18.41 5.28 24.75
CA SER A 84 19.82 5.64 25.01
C SER A 84 20.00 7.08 25.53
N LEU A 85 19.01 7.96 25.35
CA LEU A 85 19.04 9.33 25.85
C LEU A 85 18.81 9.43 27.36
N LYS A 86 18.49 8.33 28.07
CA LYS A 86 18.20 8.36 29.51
C LYS A 86 19.33 8.95 30.36
N LYS A 87 20.58 8.84 29.89
CA LYS A 87 21.78 9.36 30.58
C LYS A 87 22.02 10.86 30.36
N LEU A 88 21.32 11.47 29.39
CA LEU A 88 21.47 12.88 29.07
C LEU A 88 20.73 13.78 30.07
N PRO A 89 21.16 15.04 30.24
CA PRO A 89 20.46 16.01 31.07
C PRO A 89 19.05 16.25 30.52
N LYS A 90 18.11 16.55 31.42
CA LYS A 90 16.67 16.62 31.12
C LYS A 90 16.37 17.56 29.93
N ASN A 91 17.05 18.69 29.84
CA ASN A 91 16.85 19.67 28.77
C ASN A 91 17.22 19.09 27.39
N LEU A 92 18.44 18.58 27.26
CA LEU A 92 18.94 17.96 26.02
C LEU A 92 18.13 16.73 25.63
N ARG A 93 17.77 15.89 26.60
CA ARG A 93 16.91 14.73 26.37
C ARG A 93 15.55 15.14 25.81
N ASN A 94 14.92 16.14 26.40
CA ASN A 94 13.60 16.62 25.97
C ASN A 94 13.66 17.23 24.56
N GLU A 95 14.73 17.96 24.25
CA GLU A 95 14.96 18.54 22.92
C GLU A 95 15.05 17.44 21.85
N ILE A 96 15.94 16.46 22.03
CA ILE A 96 16.12 15.35 21.08
C ILE A 96 14.85 14.50 20.98
N GLN A 97 14.17 14.22 22.10
CA GLN A 97 12.88 13.53 22.09
C GLN A 97 11.81 14.31 21.32
N GLY A 98 11.81 15.64 21.43
CA GLY A 98 10.96 16.53 20.64
C GLY A 98 11.21 16.36 19.14
N MET A 99 12.46 16.31 18.71
CA MET A 99 12.80 16.10 17.29
C MET A 99 12.31 14.76 16.75
N PHE A 100 12.49 13.66 17.51
CA PHE A 100 11.93 12.36 17.14
C PHE A 100 10.40 12.37 17.08
N MET A 101 9.76 13.09 18.01
CA MET A 101 8.30 13.20 18.05
C MET A 101 7.76 13.97 16.84
N ASP A 102 8.41 15.08 16.47
CA ASP A 102 8.06 15.87 15.30
C ASP A 102 8.24 15.07 14.01
N TYR A 103 9.35 14.35 13.89
CA TYR A 103 9.59 13.41 12.80
C TYR A 103 8.43 12.40 12.67
N LEU A 104 8.09 11.69 13.75
CA LEU A 104 7.03 10.68 13.73
C LEU A 104 5.66 11.29 13.38
N LYS A 105 5.32 12.44 13.96
CA LYS A 105 4.04 13.13 13.70
C LYS A 105 3.91 13.51 12.22
N ILE A 106 4.95 14.10 11.65
CA ILE A 106 4.96 14.51 10.24
C ILE A 106 4.89 13.30 9.32
N SER A 107 5.67 12.25 9.60
CA SER A 107 5.65 11.00 8.83
C SER A 107 4.27 10.35 8.82
N VAL A 108 3.58 10.29 9.97
CA VAL A 108 2.21 9.74 10.08
C VAL A 108 1.17 10.63 9.41
N ALA A 109 1.31 11.96 9.51
CA ALA A 109 0.37 12.91 8.93
C ALA A 109 0.44 12.90 7.39
N GLN A 110 1.64 12.99 6.83
CA GLN A 110 1.85 13.08 5.38
C GLN A 110 1.74 11.73 4.68
N LYS A 111 2.11 10.64 5.37
CA LYS A 111 2.16 9.28 4.83
C LYS A 111 3.04 9.16 3.58
N LYS A 112 4.12 9.95 3.53
CA LYS A 112 5.08 10.03 2.43
C LYS A 112 6.47 10.37 2.98
N PRO A 113 7.56 9.99 2.28
CA PRO A 113 8.94 10.36 2.62
C PRO A 113 9.25 11.85 2.34
N GLY A 114 8.31 12.76 2.60
CA GLY A 114 8.47 14.20 2.32
C GLY A 114 9.13 14.93 3.48
N GLU A 115 8.38 15.76 4.20
CA GLU A 115 8.90 16.59 5.30
C GLU A 115 9.49 15.77 6.46
N GLY A 116 9.18 14.47 6.56
CA GLY A 116 9.84 13.56 7.49
C GLY A 116 11.35 13.42 7.21
N GLU A 117 11.76 13.42 5.93
CA GLU A 117 13.18 13.45 5.53
C GLU A 117 13.90 14.67 6.10
N ILE A 118 13.33 15.85 5.90
CA ILE A 118 13.89 17.11 6.36
C ILE A 118 14.06 17.11 7.89
N LYS A 119 13.07 16.62 8.64
CA LYS A 119 13.16 16.54 10.10
C LYS A 119 14.20 15.55 10.58
N TYR A 120 14.38 14.45 9.85
CA TYR A 120 15.39 13.47 10.20
C TYR A 120 16.81 13.97 9.90
N GLU A 121 17.00 14.64 8.78
CA GLU A 121 18.25 15.33 8.46
C GLU A 121 18.58 16.40 9.50
N ALA A 122 17.59 17.17 9.96
CA ALA A 122 17.79 18.12 11.04
C ALA A 122 18.26 17.46 12.35
N MET A 123 17.82 16.24 12.67
CA MET A 123 18.34 15.47 13.81
C MET A 123 19.81 15.09 13.62
N ILE A 124 20.20 14.71 12.40
CA ILE A 124 21.60 14.41 12.05
C ILE A 124 22.45 15.66 12.19
N THR A 125 22.02 16.79 11.62
CA THR A 125 22.70 18.09 11.74
C THR A 125 22.86 18.52 13.19
N PHE A 126 21.81 18.39 14.00
CA PHE A 126 21.90 18.67 15.44
C PHE A 126 22.99 17.84 16.12
N CYS A 127 23.08 16.55 15.82
CA CYS A 127 24.10 15.69 16.43
C CYS A 127 25.52 16.01 15.94
N LEU A 128 25.68 16.47 14.69
CA LEU A 128 26.97 16.90 14.14
C LEU A 128 27.46 18.22 14.73
N ASP A 129 26.55 19.18 14.92
CA ASP A 129 26.87 20.53 15.38
C ASP A 129 26.97 20.64 16.92
N TYR A 130 26.63 19.58 17.64
CA TYR A 130 26.63 19.57 19.10
C TYR A 130 28.07 19.65 19.67
N LYS A 131 28.35 20.72 20.42
CA LYS A 131 29.65 21.00 21.06
C LYS A 131 29.60 20.99 22.60
N GLY A 132 28.58 20.39 23.21
CA GLY A 132 28.42 20.37 24.67
C GLY A 132 29.11 19.18 25.36
N ASP A 133 28.98 19.12 26.69
CA ASP A 133 29.70 18.16 27.56
C ASP A 133 29.40 16.67 27.31
N TYR A 134 28.29 16.37 26.63
CA TYR A 134 27.79 15.01 26.35
C TYR A 134 28.09 14.55 24.91
N GLN A 135 29.18 15.04 24.32
CA GLN A 135 29.52 14.76 22.92
C GLN A 135 29.63 13.27 22.63
N ALA A 136 30.20 12.47 23.55
CA ALA A 136 30.37 11.03 23.36
C ALA A 136 29.03 10.29 23.23
N GLU A 137 28.02 10.67 23.99
CA GLU A 137 26.65 10.12 23.90
C GLU A 137 25.95 10.56 22.62
N ILE A 138 26.15 11.81 22.19
CA ILE A 138 25.57 12.35 20.96
C ILE A 138 26.19 11.73 19.71
N VAL A 139 27.50 11.47 19.71
CA VAL A 139 28.15 10.71 18.63
C VAL A 139 27.58 9.30 18.51
N LYS A 140 27.36 8.61 19.64
CA LYS A 140 26.69 7.28 19.63
C LYS A 140 25.26 7.34 19.11
N LEU A 141 24.54 8.45 19.34
CA LEU A 141 23.22 8.67 18.77
C LEU A 141 23.32 8.92 17.25
N LEU A 142 24.27 9.72 16.81
CA LEU A 142 24.55 9.98 15.40
C LEU A 142 24.84 8.68 14.64
N ASP A 143 25.69 7.81 15.18
CA ASP A 143 26.00 6.51 14.57
C ASP A 143 24.72 5.68 14.34
N LYS A 144 23.80 5.69 15.32
CA LYS A 144 22.51 5.00 15.21
C LYS A 144 21.57 5.67 14.20
N LEU A 145 21.54 7.01 14.14
CA LEU A 145 20.75 7.75 13.15
C LEU A 145 21.23 7.44 11.72
N VAL A 146 22.55 7.48 11.49
CA VAL A 146 23.17 7.16 10.21
C VAL A 146 22.93 5.71 9.83
N ALA A 147 23.10 4.77 10.77
CA ALA A 147 22.78 3.36 10.51
C ALA A 147 21.31 3.13 10.14
N ASN A 148 20.39 3.89 10.76
CA ASN A 148 18.97 3.80 10.47
C ASN A 148 18.57 4.50 9.15
N GLN A 149 19.43 5.32 8.54
CA GLN A 149 19.18 5.94 7.24
C GLN A 149 18.90 4.91 6.14
N GLN A 150 19.51 3.71 6.23
CA GLN A 150 19.23 2.62 5.30
C GLN A 150 17.74 2.20 5.32
N ASN A 151 17.12 2.13 6.51
CA ASN A 151 15.70 1.82 6.63
C ASN A 151 14.83 2.88 5.96
N ARG A 152 15.27 4.14 6.02
CA ARG A 152 14.55 5.28 5.45
C ARG A 152 14.65 5.33 3.94
N THR A 153 15.83 5.07 3.38
CA THR A 153 16.01 4.88 1.94
C THR A 153 15.14 3.73 1.43
N ASN A 154 15.14 2.59 2.13
CA ASN A 154 14.28 1.46 1.79
C ASN A 154 12.80 1.84 1.87
N PHE A 155 12.40 2.59 2.90
CA PHE A 155 11.03 3.11 3.05
C PHE A 155 10.62 3.98 1.86
N ALA A 156 11.46 4.96 1.50
CA ALA A 156 11.20 5.86 0.39
C ALA A 156 11.08 5.11 -0.95
N MET A 157 11.98 4.16 -1.20
CA MET A 157 11.96 3.32 -2.39
C MET A 157 10.65 2.51 -2.48
N GLN A 158 10.25 1.84 -1.40
CA GLN A 158 9.01 1.05 -1.40
C GLN A 158 7.75 1.92 -1.46
N MET A 159 7.76 3.12 -0.88
CA MET A 159 6.65 4.08 -1.04
C MET A 159 6.51 4.58 -2.47
N GLY A 160 7.62 4.71 -3.20
CA GLY A 160 7.67 5.10 -4.62
C GLY A 160 7.28 3.99 -5.59
N ASN A 161 7.49 2.71 -5.22
CA ASN A 161 7.32 1.55 -6.10
C ASN A 161 5.83 1.20 -6.41
N LYS A 162 5.16 2.04 -7.18
CA LYS A 162 3.78 1.83 -7.64
C LYS A 162 3.76 1.07 -8.96
N VAL A 163 2.62 0.41 -9.24
CA VAL A 163 2.35 -0.19 -10.56
C VAL A 163 2.53 0.89 -11.63
N TYR A 164 3.34 0.60 -12.65
CA TYR A 164 3.68 1.55 -13.70
C TYR A 164 2.47 1.83 -14.59
N ASN A 165 2.40 3.03 -15.19
CA ASN A 165 1.28 3.39 -16.08
C ASN A 165 1.13 2.40 -17.25
N ASN A 166 2.25 1.90 -17.79
CA ASN A 166 2.23 0.94 -18.89
C ASN A 166 1.61 -0.40 -18.49
N GLU A 167 1.89 -0.87 -17.27
CA GLU A 167 1.29 -2.10 -16.72
C GLU A 167 -0.22 -1.95 -16.54
N TRP A 168 -0.68 -0.77 -16.10
CA TRP A 168 -2.11 -0.48 -16.02
C TRP A 168 -2.80 -0.56 -17.38
N ILE A 169 -2.20 0.01 -18.43
CA ILE A 169 -2.77 -0.03 -19.78
C ILE A 169 -2.96 -1.47 -20.25
N ILE A 170 -1.93 -2.31 -20.08
CA ILE A 170 -1.97 -3.74 -20.47
C ILE A 170 -3.06 -4.47 -19.68
N ILE A 171 -3.09 -4.29 -18.36
CA ILE A 171 -4.10 -4.93 -17.49
C ILE A 171 -5.51 -4.50 -17.89
N PHE A 172 -5.76 -3.20 -18.10
CA PHE A 172 -7.08 -2.71 -18.47
C PHE A 172 -7.53 -3.21 -19.84
N MET A 173 -6.61 -3.31 -20.80
CA MET A 173 -6.90 -3.87 -22.12
C MET A 173 -7.30 -5.35 -22.00
N LEU A 174 -6.47 -6.17 -21.35
CA LEU A 174 -6.73 -7.60 -21.16
C LEU A 174 -8.01 -7.84 -20.36
N PHE A 175 -8.26 -7.04 -19.32
CA PHE A 175 -9.48 -7.06 -18.54
C PHE A 175 -10.71 -6.72 -19.39
N GLY A 176 -10.66 -5.64 -20.18
CA GLY A 176 -11.77 -5.21 -21.02
C GLY A 176 -12.17 -6.27 -22.04
N ILE A 177 -11.18 -6.91 -22.68
CA ILE A 177 -11.40 -8.02 -23.60
C ILE A 177 -12.04 -9.20 -22.84
N THR A 178 -11.45 -9.63 -21.73
CA THR A 178 -11.96 -10.77 -20.93
C THR A 178 -13.40 -10.53 -20.49
N LEU A 179 -13.68 -9.35 -19.96
CA LEU A 179 -15.00 -8.97 -19.46
C LEU A 179 -16.03 -8.95 -20.59
N SER A 180 -15.66 -8.43 -21.77
CA SER A 180 -16.55 -8.38 -22.93
C SER A 180 -16.93 -9.78 -23.40
N PHE A 181 -15.97 -10.70 -23.47
CA PHE A 181 -16.25 -12.09 -23.82
C PHE A 181 -17.19 -12.76 -22.82
N VAL A 182 -16.97 -12.58 -21.51
CA VAL A 182 -17.83 -13.21 -20.48
C VAL A 182 -19.25 -12.65 -20.53
N ILE A 183 -19.42 -11.35 -20.79
CA ILE A 183 -20.75 -10.71 -20.87
C ILE A 183 -21.52 -11.15 -22.12
N LEU A 184 -20.84 -11.29 -23.25
CA LEU A 184 -21.47 -11.56 -24.54
C LEU A 184 -21.62 -13.05 -24.86
N LEU A 185 -20.93 -13.94 -24.13
CA LEU A 185 -20.95 -15.38 -24.38
C LEU A 185 -22.34 -15.99 -24.14
N ASP A 186 -22.93 -16.57 -25.18
CA ASP A 186 -24.10 -17.44 -25.03
C ASP A 186 -23.68 -18.82 -24.49
N ALA A 187 -23.68 -18.97 -23.16
CA ALA A 187 -23.39 -20.22 -22.46
C ALA A 187 -24.63 -21.10 -22.24
N GLY A 188 -25.77 -20.76 -22.86
CA GLY A 188 -27.06 -21.45 -22.71
C GLY A 188 -28.10 -20.58 -21.99
N GLY A 189 -29.34 -20.60 -22.48
CA GLY A 189 -30.43 -19.69 -22.07
C GLY A 189 -30.93 -19.82 -20.62
N GLY A 190 -30.33 -20.68 -19.80
CA GLY A 190 -30.70 -20.86 -18.39
C GLY A 190 -30.26 -19.69 -17.52
N PHE A 191 -31.13 -19.26 -16.60
CA PHE A 191 -30.84 -18.22 -15.61
C PHE A 191 -29.55 -18.49 -14.81
N VAL A 192 -29.23 -19.77 -14.56
CA VAL A 192 -28.01 -20.20 -13.86
C VAL A 192 -26.74 -19.73 -14.57
N PHE A 193 -26.67 -19.83 -15.90
CA PHE A 193 -25.49 -19.39 -16.65
C PHE A 193 -25.33 -17.87 -16.62
N LYS A 194 -26.43 -17.13 -16.68
CA LYS A 194 -26.43 -15.67 -16.52
C LYS A 194 -25.93 -15.24 -15.14
N PHE A 195 -26.38 -15.94 -14.09
CA PHE A 195 -25.89 -15.72 -12.73
C PHE A 195 -24.39 -16.00 -12.61
N LEU A 196 -23.91 -17.13 -13.14
CA LEU A 196 -22.49 -17.48 -13.12
C LEU A 196 -21.64 -16.46 -13.88
N ALA A 197 -22.09 -15.99 -15.06
CA ALA A 197 -21.41 -14.94 -15.81
C ALA A 197 -21.31 -13.64 -15.01
N ALA A 198 -22.38 -13.22 -14.34
CA ALA A 198 -22.36 -12.03 -13.49
C ALA A 198 -21.41 -12.19 -12.28
N VAL A 199 -21.36 -13.36 -11.66
CA VAL A 199 -20.39 -13.67 -10.59
C VAL A 199 -18.95 -13.60 -11.12
N LEU A 200 -18.68 -14.16 -12.30
CA LEU A 200 -17.35 -14.11 -12.94
C LEU A 200 -16.92 -12.67 -13.24
N CYS A 201 -17.78 -11.87 -13.88
CA CYS A 201 -17.54 -10.45 -14.16
C CYS A 201 -17.27 -9.65 -12.89
N THR A 202 -18.02 -9.94 -11.82
CA THR A 202 -17.81 -9.35 -10.50
C THR A 202 -16.45 -9.74 -9.94
N GLY A 203 -16.09 -11.01 -9.98
CA GLY A 203 -14.79 -11.53 -9.53
C GLY A 203 -13.62 -10.87 -10.26
N LEU A 204 -13.68 -10.83 -11.60
CA LEU A 204 -12.65 -10.18 -12.44
C LEU A 204 -12.49 -8.70 -12.10
N SER A 205 -13.61 -7.97 -11.96
CA SER A 205 -13.60 -6.56 -11.59
C SER A 205 -13.07 -6.33 -10.18
N MET A 206 -13.36 -7.24 -9.26
CA MET A 206 -12.85 -7.20 -7.89
C MET A 206 -11.34 -7.36 -7.82
N LEU A 207 -10.73 -8.17 -8.70
CA LEU A 207 -9.28 -8.28 -8.80
C LEU A 207 -8.64 -6.92 -9.13
N LEU A 208 -9.22 -6.17 -10.07
CA LEU A 208 -8.75 -4.81 -10.40
C LEU A 208 -8.94 -3.84 -9.23
N VAL A 209 -10.08 -3.89 -8.55
CA VAL A 209 -10.34 -3.03 -7.38
C VAL A 209 -9.34 -3.32 -6.26
N ILE A 210 -9.04 -4.60 -6.00
CA ILE A 210 -8.03 -5.02 -5.03
C ILE A 210 -6.65 -4.49 -5.44
N LEU A 211 -6.25 -4.70 -6.70
CA LEU A 211 -4.98 -4.21 -7.23
C LEU A 211 -4.84 -2.69 -7.06
N ALA A 212 -5.88 -1.94 -7.45
CA ALA A 212 -5.91 -0.49 -7.33
C ALA A 212 -5.80 -0.05 -5.85
N LYS A 213 -6.49 -0.73 -4.94
CA LYS A 213 -6.43 -0.43 -3.50
C LYS A 213 -5.07 -0.76 -2.88
N MET A 214 -4.40 -1.82 -3.32
CA MET A 214 -3.05 -2.15 -2.87
C MET A 214 -2.02 -1.17 -3.42
N SER A 215 -2.07 -0.89 -4.73
CA SER A 215 -1.18 0.07 -5.39
C SER A 215 -1.24 1.48 -4.78
N THR A 216 -2.45 1.91 -4.40
CA THR A 216 -2.70 3.22 -3.74
C THR A 216 -2.53 3.20 -2.21
N LEU A 217 -2.14 2.07 -1.62
CA LEU A 217 -2.00 1.89 -0.16
C LEU A 217 -3.30 2.25 0.62
N THR A 218 -4.46 2.14 -0.01
CA THR A 218 -5.77 2.41 0.60
C THR A 218 -6.39 1.16 1.22
N HIS A 219 -5.82 -0.01 0.93
CA HIS A 219 -6.19 -1.29 1.53
C HIS A 219 -6.02 -1.28 3.06
N LYS A 220 -6.85 -2.05 3.79
CA LYS A 220 -6.84 -2.08 5.28
C LYS A 220 -5.45 -2.36 5.84
N LYS A 221 -4.76 -3.39 5.30
CA LYS A 221 -3.38 -3.73 5.69
C LYS A 221 -2.40 -2.58 5.44
N ALA A 222 -2.51 -1.90 4.29
CA ALA A 222 -1.65 -0.78 3.96
C ALA A 222 -1.88 0.45 4.87
N LYS A 223 -3.09 0.63 5.42
CA LYS A 223 -3.34 1.68 6.42
C LYS A 223 -2.72 1.37 7.79
N GLN A 224 -2.55 0.09 8.12
CA GLN A 224 -2.02 -0.38 9.41
C GLN A 224 -0.50 -0.29 9.50
N ILE A 225 0.21 -0.07 8.38
CA ILE A 225 1.68 0.07 8.38
C ILE A 225 2.15 1.19 9.32
N TRP A 226 1.30 2.21 9.54
CA TRP A 226 1.60 3.38 10.36
C TRP A 226 1.35 3.18 11.86
N ASP A 227 0.74 2.07 12.26
CA ASP A 227 0.34 1.83 13.64
C ASP A 227 1.53 1.80 14.62
N PRO A 228 2.72 1.25 14.28
CA PRO A 228 3.91 1.33 15.14
C PRO A 228 4.31 2.78 15.47
N PHE A 229 4.29 3.68 14.48
CA PHE A 229 4.59 5.10 14.71
C PHE A 229 3.52 5.78 15.57
N LYS A 230 2.23 5.52 15.30
CA LYS A 230 1.15 6.06 16.13
C LYS A 230 1.28 5.63 17.58
N LYS A 231 1.68 4.38 17.82
CA LYS A 231 1.87 3.85 19.16
C LYS A 231 3.02 4.53 19.89
N LEU A 232 4.16 4.71 19.23
CA LEU A 232 5.27 5.49 19.77
C LEU A 232 4.88 6.93 20.14
N ILE A 233 4.12 7.60 19.27
CA ILE A 233 3.61 8.95 19.53
C ILE A 233 2.70 8.94 20.76
N SER A 234 1.70 8.05 20.79
CA SER A 234 0.72 7.98 21.88
C SER A 234 1.33 7.58 23.21
N SER A 235 2.35 6.71 23.18
CA SER A 235 3.05 6.25 24.38
C SER A 235 4.17 7.20 24.76
N SER A 236 4.44 8.29 24.03
CA SER A 236 5.60 9.16 24.26
C SER A 236 6.90 8.37 24.46
N PHE A 237 7.10 7.34 23.63
CA PHE A 237 8.24 6.41 23.71
C PHE A 237 8.32 5.56 24.99
N TYR A 238 7.25 5.44 25.79
CA TYR A 238 7.23 4.54 26.95
C TYR A 238 7.06 3.07 26.56
N ARG A 239 6.43 2.79 25.42
CA ARG A 239 6.18 1.44 24.91
C ARG A 239 6.25 1.40 23.38
N ILE A 240 6.94 0.38 22.88
CA ILE A 240 6.63 -0.28 21.62
C ILE A 240 5.82 -1.51 22.01
N ASP A 241 4.78 -1.85 21.24
CA ASP A 241 3.97 -3.05 21.47
C ASP A 241 4.75 -4.27 21.93
#